data_AF-A0A259D9N8-F1
#
_entry.id   AF-A0A259D9N8-F1
#
_cell.length_a   1.000
_cell.length_b   1.000
_cell.length_c   1.000
_cell.angle_alpha   90.00
_cell.angle_beta   90.00
_cell.angle_gamma   90.00
#
_symmetry.space_group_name_H-M   'P 1'
#
loop_
_entity.id
_entity.type
_entity.pdbx_description
1 polymer ?
#
loop_
_entity_poly.entity_id
_entity_poly.type
_entity_poly.pdbx_seq_one_letter_code
_entity_poly.pdbx_strand_id
1 'polypeptide(L)'
;MKQEDKERIAASLAKLMAMMCVRNTGLESLHAGLVPVTRTGDYSDVFVLDADGRKFPWAEVSRFDDDQMRALMREIVNRLYTFHVSCDDPDFLAQTEKWMAVVGKWDEPELDRKFLAAIKYDP
;
A
#
# COMPACT_ATOMS: atom_id res chain seq x y z
N MET A 1 31.07 4.11 -0.53
CA MET A 1 29.90 4.37 0.33
C MET A 1 29.83 3.26 1.37
N LYS A 2 29.58 3.57 2.65
CA LYS A 2 29.52 2.56 3.71
C LYS A 2 28.21 1.76 3.62
N GLN A 3 28.18 0.57 4.19
CA GLN A 3 26.98 -0.27 4.19
C GLN A 3 25.79 0.43 4.87
N GLU A 4 26.04 1.10 5.99
CA GLU A 4 25.04 1.90 6.71
C GLU A 4 24.46 3.04 5.83
N ASP A 5 25.28 3.65 4.98
CA ASP A 5 24.81 4.69 4.05
C ASP A 5 23.89 4.09 2.98
N LYS A 6 24.21 2.90 2.47
CA LYS A 6 23.36 2.17 1.51
C LYS A 6 22.00 1.85 2.11
N GLU A 7 21.98 1.30 3.32
CA GLU A 7 20.75 0.95 4.04
C GLU A 7 19.90 2.18 4.32
N ARG A 8 20.51 3.30 4.76
CA ARG A 8 19.78 4.55 4.97
C ARG A 8 19.16 5.09 3.68
N ILE A 9 19.90 5.03 2.56
CA ILE A 9 19.40 5.46 1.25
C ILE A 9 18.25 4.56 0.79
N ALA A 10 18.40 3.24 0.89
CA ALA A 10 17.36 2.27 0.56
C ALA A 10 16.09 2.51 1.39
N ALA A 11 16.21 2.76 2.69
CA ALA A 11 15.08 3.05 3.56
C ALA A 11 14.37 4.36 3.18
N SER A 12 15.13 5.37 2.74
CA SER A 12 14.58 6.66 2.31
C SER A 12 13.85 6.52 0.97
N LEU A 13 14.43 5.80 0.01
CA LEU A 13 13.82 5.50 -1.29
C LEU A 13 12.53 4.68 -1.13
N ALA A 14 12.54 3.63 -0.29
CA ALA A 14 11.36 2.82 -0.03
C ALA A 14 10.18 3.64 0.52
N LYS A 15 10.44 4.55 1.46
CA LYS A 15 9.39 5.44 2.00
C LYS A 15 8.90 6.43 0.95
N LEU A 16 9.80 7.00 0.15
CA LEU A 16 9.44 7.94 -0.90
C LEU A 16 8.57 7.26 -1.96
N MET A 17 8.98 6.08 -2.45
CA MET A 17 8.22 5.30 -3.41
C MET A 17 6.85 4.87 -2.86
N ALA A 18 6.77 4.43 -1.60
CA ALA A 18 5.50 4.11 -0.97
C ALA A 18 4.57 5.34 -0.91
N MET A 19 5.11 6.53 -0.63
CA MET A 19 4.32 7.76 -0.58
C MET A 19 3.87 8.24 -1.97
N MET A 20 4.73 8.08 -2.98
CA MET A 20 4.48 8.61 -4.33
C MET A 20 3.70 7.65 -5.22
N CYS A 21 3.91 6.34 -5.08
CA CYS A 21 3.42 5.32 -6.01
C CYS A 21 2.32 4.42 -5.41
N VAL A 22 2.09 4.48 -4.09
CA VAL A 22 1.08 3.64 -3.41
C VAL A 22 0.06 4.51 -2.69
N ARG A 23 0.52 5.44 -1.85
CA ARG A 23 -0.34 6.53 -1.36
C ARG A 23 -0.61 7.52 -2.49
N ASN A 24 -1.67 8.28 -2.33
CA ASN A 24 -2.24 9.20 -3.32
C ASN A 24 -2.70 8.50 -4.60
N THR A 25 -3.22 7.28 -4.45
CA THR A 25 -3.80 6.47 -5.52
C THR A 25 -5.29 6.20 -5.22
N GLY A 26 -5.90 5.20 -5.86
CA GLY A 26 -7.24 4.72 -5.49
C GLY A 26 -7.32 4.18 -4.05
N LEU A 27 -6.17 3.91 -3.41
CA LEU A 27 -6.09 3.42 -2.03
C LEU A 27 -6.77 4.36 -1.02
N GLU A 28 -6.63 5.67 -1.21
CA GLU A 28 -7.29 6.68 -0.37
C GLU A 28 -8.81 6.61 -0.48
N SER A 29 -9.34 6.34 -1.68
CA SER A 29 -10.78 6.20 -1.88
C SER A 29 -11.34 4.96 -1.20
N LEU A 30 -10.58 3.86 -1.14
CA LEU A 30 -10.94 2.66 -0.39
C LEU A 30 -10.94 2.92 1.14
N HIS A 31 -10.14 3.87 1.59
CA HIS A 31 -9.98 4.23 3.00
C HIS A 31 -10.90 5.37 3.47
N ALA A 32 -11.41 6.21 2.56
CA ALA A 32 -12.17 7.43 2.88
C ALA A 32 -13.58 7.19 3.46
N GLY A 33 -13.88 5.98 3.94
CA GLY A 33 -15.16 5.64 4.56
C GLY A 33 -15.36 6.34 5.90
N LEU A 34 -16.62 6.56 6.27
CA LEU A 34 -16.97 7.03 7.60
C LEU A 34 -16.73 5.91 8.62
N VAL A 35 -15.94 6.20 9.65
CA VAL A 35 -15.80 5.32 10.82
C VAL A 35 -16.92 5.64 11.80
N PRO A 36 -17.76 4.66 12.17
CA PRO A 36 -18.87 4.87 13.09
C PRO A 36 -18.38 5.17 14.50
N VAL A 37 -19.21 5.88 15.28
CA VAL A 37 -18.93 6.11 16.72
C VAL A 37 -19.39 4.89 17.50
N THR A 38 -18.55 4.40 18.41
CA THR A 38 -18.86 3.35 19.40
C THR A 38 -18.85 3.93 20.81
N ARG A 39 -19.74 3.44 21.69
CA ARG A 39 -19.76 3.78 23.12
C ARG A 39 -19.01 2.76 23.98
N THR A 40 -18.79 1.54 23.46
CA THR A 40 -18.06 0.47 24.15
C THR A 40 -16.56 0.51 23.85
N GLY A 41 -16.17 1.10 22.72
CA GLY A 41 -14.77 1.21 22.27
C GLY A 41 -14.29 0.01 21.45
N ASP A 42 -14.96 -1.13 21.55
CA ASP A 42 -14.67 -2.36 20.80
C ASP A 42 -15.59 -2.57 19.59
N TYR A 43 -16.48 -1.60 19.30
CA TYR A 43 -17.45 -1.62 18.20
C TYR A 43 -18.49 -2.76 18.29
N SER A 44 -18.60 -3.44 19.43
CA SER A 44 -19.65 -4.47 19.65
C SER A 44 -21.07 -3.88 19.65
N ASP A 45 -21.19 -2.56 19.87
CA ASP A 45 -22.45 -1.80 19.80
C ASP A 45 -22.76 -1.21 18.41
N VAL A 46 -21.92 -1.46 17.40
CA VAL A 46 -22.06 -0.90 16.06
C VAL A 46 -22.44 -1.98 15.05
N PHE A 47 -23.40 -1.65 14.19
CA PHE A 47 -23.94 -2.57 13.18
C PHE A 47 -24.20 -1.87 11.85
N VAL A 48 -24.11 -2.64 10.76
CA VAL A 48 -24.55 -2.23 9.42
C VAL A 48 -25.88 -2.90 9.11
N LEU A 49 -26.82 -2.12 8.58
CA LEU A 49 -28.09 -2.60 8.05
C LEU A 49 -28.02 -2.52 6.53
N ASP A 50 -28.20 -3.65 5.85
CA ASP A 50 -28.29 -3.66 4.39
C ASP A 50 -29.72 -3.38 3.89
N ALA A 51 -29.87 -3.31 2.56
CA ALA A 51 -31.17 -3.03 1.93
C ALA A 51 -32.20 -4.17 2.11
N ASP A 52 -31.74 -5.38 2.41
CA ASP A 52 -32.60 -6.54 2.71
C ASP A 52 -33.00 -6.59 4.20
N GLY A 53 -32.56 -5.62 5.00
CA GLY A 53 -32.84 -5.53 6.43
C GLY A 53 -31.97 -6.46 7.28
N ARG A 54 -30.89 -7.03 6.73
CA ARG A 54 -29.95 -7.84 7.50
C ARG A 54 -29.02 -6.95 8.30
N LYS A 55 -28.80 -7.35 9.55
CA LYS A 55 -27.95 -6.64 10.50
C LYS A 55 -26.64 -7.39 10.70
N PHE A 56 -25.53 -6.76 10.37
CA PHE A 56 -24.18 -7.32 10.54
C PHE A 56 -23.42 -6.56 11.63
N PRO A 57 -22.66 -7.24 12.50
CA PRO A 57 -21.69 -6.57 13.37
C PRO A 57 -20.68 -5.78 12.54
N TRP A 58 -20.33 -4.57 12.96
CA TRP A 58 -19.34 -3.75 12.26
C TRP A 58 -17.99 -4.47 12.04
N ALA A 59 -17.61 -5.33 12.99
CA ALA A 59 -16.40 -6.13 12.93
C ALA A 59 -16.37 -7.16 11.78
N GLU A 60 -17.53 -7.53 11.23
CA GLU A 60 -17.66 -8.52 10.14
C GLU A 60 -17.80 -7.87 8.76
N VAL A 61 -17.87 -6.54 8.70
CA VAL A 61 -18.00 -5.80 7.45
C VAL A 61 -16.64 -5.67 6.78
N SER A 62 -16.59 -5.85 5.46
CA SER A 62 -15.40 -5.57 4.65
C SER A 62 -15.07 -4.07 4.71
N ARG A 63 -14.16 -3.70 5.62
CA ARG A 63 -13.71 -2.33 5.85
C ARG A 63 -12.19 -2.24 5.73
N PHE A 64 -11.72 -1.02 5.46
CA PHE A 64 -10.31 -0.67 5.42
C PHE A 64 -10.08 0.57 6.28
N ASP A 65 -9.74 0.35 7.55
CA ASP A 65 -9.55 1.40 8.56
C ASP A 65 -8.09 1.88 8.68
N ASP A 66 -7.88 2.86 9.57
CA ASP A 66 -6.56 3.47 9.80
C ASP A 66 -5.49 2.46 10.24
N ASP A 67 -5.87 1.45 11.02
CA ASP A 67 -4.92 0.44 11.51
C ASP A 67 -4.56 -0.54 10.40
N GLN A 68 -5.53 -0.95 9.59
CA GLN A 68 -5.30 -1.75 8.39
C GLN A 68 -4.46 -0.99 7.36
N MET A 69 -4.72 0.30 7.15
CA MET A 69 -3.91 1.18 6.32
C MET A 69 -2.47 1.28 6.83
N ARG A 70 -2.29 1.48 8.13
CA ARG A 70 -0.96 1.56 8.76
C ARG A 70 -0.19 0.26 8.64
N ALA A 71 -0.86 -0.88 8.84
CA ALA A 71 -0.28 -2.20 8.68
C ALA A 71 0.15 -2.45 7.22
N LEU A 72 -0.74 -2.15 6.26
CA LEU A 72 -0.44 -2.28 4.84
C LEU A 72 0.76 -1.42 4.43
N MET A 73 0.79 -0.15 4.82
CA MET A 73 1.88 0.75 4.48
C MET A 73 3.21 0.32 5.10
N ARG A 74 3.20 -0.22 6.33
CA ARG A 74 4.40 -0.79 6.95
C ARG A 74 4.92 -1.99 6.16
N GLU A 75 4.03 -2.88 5.75
CA GLU A 75 4.39 -4.04 4.94
C GLU A 75 4.98 -3.63 3.59
N ILE A 76 4.34 -2.69 2.89
CA ILE A 76 4.81 -2.18 1.59
C ILE A 76 6.19 -1.52 1.73
N VAL A 77 6.38 -0.63 2.70
CA VAL A 77 7.67 0.03 2.94
C VAL A 77 8.76 -1.00 3.27
N ASN A 78 8.46 -1.99 4.11
CA ASN A 78 9.42 -3.03 4.45
C ASN A 78 9.78 -3.88 3.23
N ARG A 79 8.81 -4.28 2.41
CA ARG A 79 9.06 -5.05 1.18
C ARG A 79 9.89 -4.25 0.17
N LEU A 80 9.56 -2.97 -0.05
CA LEU A 80 10.36 -2.09 -0.90
C LEU A 80 11.78 -1.98 -0.36
N TYR A 81 11.95 -1.73 0.94
CA TYR A 81 13.28 -1.66 1.55
C TYR A 81 14.07 -2.96 1.35
N THR A 82 13.47 -4.11 1.64
CA THR A 82 14.09 -5.43 1.42
C THR A 82 14.51 -5.60 -0.04
N PHE A 83 13.67 -5.21 -1.00
CA PHE A 83 14.03 -5.27 -2.41
C PHE A 83 15.26 -4.40 -2.72
N HIS A 84 15.30 -3.15 -2.21
CA HIS A 84 16.42 -2.24 -2.47
C HIS A 84 17.75 -2.72 -1.86
N VAL A 85 17.73 -3.44 -0.74
CA VAL A 85 18.97 -3.98 -0.14
C VAL A 85 19.40 -5.32 -0.73
N SER A 86 18.48 -6.04 -1.37
CA SER A 86 18.73 -7.38 -1.95
C SER A 86 18.83 -7.40 -3.47
N CYS A 87 18.50 -6.31 -4.18
CA CYS A 87 18.45 -6.31 -5.65
C CYS A 87 19.81 -6.52 -6.34
N ASP A 88 20.92 -6.35 -5.62
CA ASP A 88 22.27 -6.62 -6.12
C ASP A 88 22.68 -8.10 -5.96
N ASP A 89 21.87 -8.94 -5.30
CA ASP A 89 22.13 -10.36 -5.08
C ASP A 89 21.59 -11.20 -6.26
N PRO A 90 22.47 -11.89 -7.03
CA PRO A 90 22.05 -12.73 -8.15
C PRO A 90 21.06 -13.84 -7.76
N ASP A 91 21.19 -14.42 -6.57
CA ASP A 91 20.30 -15.50 -6.13
C ASP A 91 18.90 -14.96 -5.83
N PHE A 92 18.82 -13.75 -5.27
CA PHE A 92 17.55 -13.05 -5.09
C PHE A 92 16.89 -12.77 -6.44
N LEU A 93 17.63 -12.26 -7.42
CA LEU A 93 17.11 -11.97 -8.77
C LEU A 93 16.65 -13.23 -9.50
N ALA A 94 17.40 -14.32 -9.42
CA ALA A 94 16.98 -15.60 -10.02
C ALA A 94 15.65 -16.10 -9.43
N GLN A 95 15.41 -15.85 -8.13
CA GLN A 95 14.15 -16.21 -7.50
C GLN A 95 12.98 -15.28 -7.86
N THR A 96 13.26 -14.04 -8.27
CA THR A 96 12.21 -13.09 -8.69
C THR A 96 11.83 -13.26 -10.16
N GLU A 97 12.70 -13.81 -10.99
CA GLU A 97 12.48 -14.01 -12.43
C GLU A 97 11.20 -14.80 -12.74
N LYS A 98 10.84 -15.79 -11.91
CA LYS A 98 9.58 -16.56 -12.05
C LYS A 98 8.30 -15.70 -12.02
N TRP A 99 8.37 -14.54 -11.38
CA TRP A 99 7.23 -13.62 -11.32
C TRP A 99 7.10 -12.76 -12.58
N MET A 100 8.16 -12.65 -13.40
CA MET A 100 8.09 -11.92 -14.68
C MET A 100 7.07 -12.52 -15.64
N ALA A 101 6.89 -13.84 -15.61
CA ALA A 101 5.85 -14.51 -16.41
C ALA A 101 4.41 -14.14 -15.96
N VAL A 102 4.23 -13.74 -14.70
CA VAL A 102 2.94 -13.26 -14.17
C VAL A 102 2.76 -11.78 -14.53
N VAL A 103 3.81 -10.97 -14.34
CA VAL A 103 3.79 -9.52 -14.63
C VAL A 103 3.59 -9.26 -16.13
N GLY A 104 4.13 -10.10 -17.02
CA GLY A 104 3.91 -9.99 -18.46
C GLY A 104 2.46 -10.22 -18.92
N LYS A 105 1.53 -10.54 -18.02
CA LYS A 105 0.09 -10.61 -18.31
C LYS A 105 -0.65 -9.31 -17.97
N TRP A 106 0.02 -8.37 -17.32
CA TRP A 106 -0.58 -7.08 -16.99
C TRP A 106 -0.50 -6.16 -18.20
N ASP A 107 -1.35 -5.14 -18.21
CA ASP A 107 -1.29 -4.10 -19.24
C ASP A 107 0.07 -3.37 -19.18
N GLU A 108 0.55 -2.91 -20.33
CA GLU A 108 1.78 -2.13 -20.41
C GLU A 108 1.63 -0.81 -19.63
N PRO A 109 2.67 -0.35 -18.91
CA PRO A 109 2.59 0.86 -18.12
C PRO A 109 2.50 2.10 -19.01
N GLU A 110 1.58 3.00 -18.67
CA GLU A 110 1.47 4.33 -19.28
C GLU A 110 2.05 5.40 -18.36
N LEU A 111 2.54 6.50 -18.95
CA LEU A 111 3.00 7.66 -18.17
C LEU A 111 1.82 8.35 -17.49
N ASP A 112 1.83 8.34 -16.15
CA ASP A 112 0.82 9.06 -15.37
C ASP A 112 1.08 10.57 -15.39
N ARG A 113 0.44 11.27 -16.33
CA ARG A 113 0.49 12.73 -16.46
C ARG A 113 -0.03 13.45 -15.21
N LYS A 114 -1.01 12.89 -14.49
CA LYS A 114 -1.56 13.51 -13.27
C LYS A 114 -0.52 13.47 -12.15
N PHE A 115 0.18 12.34 -12.02
CA PHE A 115 1.29 12.21 -11.09
C PHE A 115 2.40 13.23 -11.38
N LEU A 116 2.85 13.35 -12.64
CA LEU A 116 3.88 14.33 -13.01
C LEU A 116 3.47 15.77 -12.70
N ALA A 117 2.21 16.12 -13.02
CA ALA A 117 1.67 17.45 -12.71
C ALA A 117 1.63 17.72 -11.20
N ALA A 118 1.28 16.72 -10.38
CA ALA A 118 1.21 16.86 -8.92
C ALA A 118 2.58 17.21 -8.30
N ILE A 119 3.67 16.72 -8.89
CA ILE A 119 5.04 17.02 -8.46
C ILE A 119 5.70 18.17 -9.25
N LYS A 120 4.94 18.83 -10.14
CA LYS A 120 5.40 19.94 -11.00
C LYS A 120 6.62 19.57 -11.84
N TYR A 121 6.63 18.35 -12.37
CA TYR A 121 7.68 17.86 -13.25
C TYR A 121 7.20 17.87 -14.71
N ASP A 122 8.00 18.44 -15.61
CA ASP A 122 7.78 18.45 -17.06
C ASP A 122 8.84 17.56 -17.72
N PRO A 123 8.46 16.38 -18.25
CA PRO A 123 9.37 15.33 -18.72
C PRO A 123 10.10 15.65 -20.03
#